data_AF-B1G4T1-F1
#
_entry.id   AF-B1G4T1-F1
#
_cell.length_a   1.000
_cell.length_b   1.000
_cell.length_c   1.000
_cell.angle_alpha   90.00
_cell.angle_beta   90.00
_cell.angle_gamma   90.00
#
_symmetry.space_group_name_H-M   'P 1'
#
loop_
_entity.id
_entity.type
_entity.pdbx_description
1 polymer ?
#
loop_
_entity_poly.entity_id
_entity_poly.type
_entity_poly.pdbx_seq_one_letter_code
_entity_poly.pdbx_strand_id
1 'polypeptide(L)'
;MESSALIGKVLALTGEIEQAAALADWPEAARLAEIRSPLIMSLDAQQVQGSLDVIRSIVARDAALYANAQTTQVELQAEFTAAMRRASAVDKYQKTALL
;
A
#
# COMPACT_ATOMS: atom_id res chain seq x y z
N MET A 1 -6.14 -29.96 -6.38
CA MET A 1 -6.65 -28.82 -7.17
C MET A 1 -6.87 -27.58 -6.31
N GLU A 2 -7.37 -27.69 -5.08
CA GLU A 2 -7.57 -26.53 -4.17
C GLU A 2 -6.28 -25.77 -3.79
N SER A 3 -5.16 -26.49 -3.64
CA SER A 3 -3.84 -25.92 -3.32
C SER A 3 -3.34 -24.85 -4.32
N SER A 4 -3.66 -25.00 -5.60
CA SER A 4 -3.30 -24.01 -6.64
C SER A 4 -4.26 -22.81 -6.65
N ALA A 5 -5.51 -23.01 -6.23
CA ALA A 5 -6.53 -21.96 -6.20
C ALA A 5 -6.25 -20.90 -5.14
N LEU A 6 -5.75 -21.29 -3.95
CA LEU A 6 -5.42 -20.34 -2.88
C LEU A 6 -4.24 -19.43 -3.27
N ILE A 7 -3.16 -19.99 -3.82
CA ILE A 7 -2.01 -19.21 -4.30
C ILE A 7 -2.42 -18.29 -5.44
N GLY A 8 -3.26 -18.75 -6.37
CA GLY A 8 -3.82 -17.92 -7.42
C GLY A 8 -4.62 -16.73 -6.86
N LYS A 9 -5.42 -16.95 -5.81
CA LYS A 9 -6.17 -15.89 -5.14
C LYS A 9 -5.26 -14.87 -4.44
N VAL A 10 -4.20 -15.33 -3.78
CA VAL A 10 -3.19 -14.43 -3.19
C VAL A 10 -2.53 -13.58 -4.27
N LEU A 11 -2.14 -14.19 -5.39
CA LEU A 11 -1.51 -13.48 -6.51
C LEU A 11 -2.43 -12.41 -7.13
N ALA A 12 -3.72 -12.75 -7.30
CA ALA A 12 -4.73 -11.83 -7.81
C ALA A 12 -4.90 -10.62 -6.88
N LEU A 13 -5.08 -10.85 -5.57
CA LEU A 13 -5.16 -9.77 -4.58
C LEU A 13 -3.90 -8.91 -4.56
N THR A 14 -2.70 -9.49 -4.73
CA THR A 14 -1.47 -8.70 -4.89
C THR A 14 -1.55 -7.75 -6.10
N GLY A 15 -2.14 -8.18 -7.21
CA GLY A 15 -2.36 -7.30 -8.36
C GLY A 15 -3.39 -6.20 -8.12
N GLU A 16 -4.48 -6.51 -7.42
CA GLU A 16 -5.48 -5.50 -7.07
C GLU A 16 -4.90 -4.43 -6.12
N ILE A 17 -4.07 -4.83 -5.15
CA ILE A 17 -3.37 -3.91 -4.25
C ILE A 17 -2.41 -3.00 -5.04
N GLU A 18 -1.62 -3.56 -5.95
CA GLU A 18 -0.74 -2.78 -6.82
C GLU A 18 -1.51 -1.77 -7.67
N GLN A 19 -2.67 -2.18 -8.20
CA GLN A 19 -3.51 -1.30 -9.00
C GLN A 19 -4.08 -0.15 -8.17
N ALA A 20 -4.60 -0.43 -6.97
CA ALA A 20 -5.07 0.61 -6.04
C ALA A 20 -3.94 1.58 -5.68
N ALA A 21 -2.74 1.07 -5.37
CA ALA A 21 -1.56 1.87 -5.07
C ALA A 21 -1.12 2.74 -6.26
N ALA A 22 -1.17 2.21 -7.49
CA ALA A 22 -0.86 2.96 -8.71
C ALA A 22 -1.84 4.12 -8.97
N LEU A 23 -3.08 4.00 -8.48
CA LEU A 23 -4.10 5.05 -8.53
C LEU A 23 -4.07 5.98 -7.29
N ALA A 24 -3.07 5.84 -6.42
CA ALA A 24 -2.97 6.52 -5.12
C ALA A 24 -4.16 6.28 -4.17
N ASP A 25 -4.95 5.22 -4.40
CA ASP A 25 -6.02 4.78 -3.51
C ASP A 25 -5.45 3.91 -2.39
N TRP A 26 -4.67 4.54 -1.51
CA TRP A 26 -4.04 3.89 -0.37
C TRP A 26 -5.03 3.27 0.64
N PRO A 27 -6.21 3.86 0.89
CA PRO A 27 -7.24 3.21 1.70
C PRO A 27 -7.70 1.87 1.12
N GLU A 28 -7.96 1.80 -0.19
CA GLU A 28 -8.37 0.55 -0.83
C GLU A 28 -7.22 -0.48 -0.86
N ALA A 29 -5.99 -0.03 -1.14
CA ALA A 29 -4.81 -0.88 -1.07
C ALA A 29 -4.64 -1.54 0.32
N ALA A 30 -4.87 -0.77 1.40
CA ALA A 30 -4.82 -1.28 2.77
C ALA A 30 -5.95 -2.30 3.04
N ARG A 31 -7.19 -2.00 2.64
CA ARG A 31 -8.33 -2.91 2.79
C ARG A 31 -8.09 -4.25 2.09
N LEU A 32 -7.58 -4.21 0.86
CA LEU A 32 -7.24 -5.42 0.10
C LEU A 32 -6.10 -6.21 0.76
N ALA A 33 -5.10 -5.52 1.33
CA ALA A 33 -4.02 -6.17 2.08
C ALA A 33 -4.54 -6.90 3.33
N GLU A 34 -5.48 -6.30 4.06
CA GLU A 34 -6.14 -6.93 5.21
C GLU A 34 -6.90 -8.21 4.81
N ILE A 35 -7.60 -8.18 3.67
CA ILE A 35 -8.29 -9.37 3.12
C ILE A 35 -7.31 -10.47 2.70
N ARG A 36 -6.17 -10.09 2.13
CA ARG A 36 -5.15 -11.02 1.65
C ARG A 36 -4.39 -11.69 2.80
N SER A 37 -4.12 -10.97 3.89
CA SER A 37 -3.32 -11.43 5.02
C SER A 37 -3.69 -12.83 5.57
N PRO A 38 -4.96 -13.13 5.91
CA PRO A 38 -5.33 -14.46 6.39
C PRO A 38 -5.13 -15.57 5.33
N LEU A 39 -5.23 -15.24 4.03
CA LEU A 39 -5.00 -16.22 2.96
C LEU A 39 -3.53 -16.62 2.87
N ILE A 40 -2.61 -15.68 3.08
CA ILE A 40 -1.17 -15.96 3.18
C ILE A 40 -0.90 -16.85 4.40
N MET A 41 -1.52 -16.55 5.55
CA MET A 41 -1.35 -17.34 6.77
C MET A 41 -1.93 -18.75 6.66
N SER A 42 -2.89 -18.97 5.76
CA SER A 42 -3.45 -20.30 5.49
C SER A 42 -2.63 -21.16 4.53
N LEU A 43 -1.55 -20.64 3.94
CA LEU A 43 -0.68 -21.41 3.06
C LEU A 43 0.11 -22.46 3.85
N ASP A 44 0.05 -23.70 3.39
CA ASP A 44 0.86 -24.79 3.95
C ASP A 44 2.21 -24.95 3.22
N ALA A 45 3.14 -25.70 3.84
CA ALA A 45 4.48 -25.88 3.31
C ALA A 45 4.51 -26.60 1.94
N GLN A 46 3.55 -27.49 1.68
CA GLN A 46 3.49 -28.29 0.46
C GLN A 46 2.98 -27.44 -0.72
N GLN A 47 2.03 -26.54 -0.45
CA GLN A 47 1.58 -25.49 -1.37
C GLN A 47 2.72 -24.54 -1.75
N VAL A 48 3.47 -24.06 -0.75
CA VAL A 48 4.60 -23.13 -0.97
C VAL A 48 5.69 -23.79 -1.81
N GLN A 49 6.07 -25.03 -1.49
CA GLN A 49 7.08 -25.78 -2.25
C GLN A 49 6.65 -26.05 -3.70
N GLY A 50 5.37 -26.34 -3.92
CA GLY A 50 4.84 -26.61 -5.25
C GLY A 50 4.69 -25.38 -6.16
N SER A 51 4.87 -24.16 -5.64
CA SER A 51 4.64 -22.91 -6.38
C SER A 51 5.69 -21.83 -6.08
N LEU A 52 6.95 -22.23 -5.84
CA LEU A 52 8.02 -21.32 -5.40
C LEU A 52 8.21 -20.09 -6.31
N ASP A 53 8.10 -20.23 -7.62
CA ASP A 53 8.27 -19.11 -8.55
C ASP A 53 7.16 -18.05 -8.37
N VAL A 54 5.91 -18.49 -8.16
CA VAL A 54 4.79 -17.59 -7.89
C VAL A 54 4.96 -16.89 -6.54
N ILE A 55 5.39 -17.63 -5.51
CA ILE A 55 5.66 -17.05 -4.18
C ILE A 55 6.78 -16.01 -4.25
N ARG A 56 7.87 -16.30 -4.96
CA ARG A 56 8.96 -15.32 -5.18
C ARG A 56 8.46 -14.08 -5.89
N SER A 57 7.59 -14.24 -6.90
CA SER A 57 6.96 -13.11 -7.57
C SER A 57 6.11 -12.28 -6.62
N ILE A 58 5.31 -12.89 -5.74
CA ILE A 58 4.49 -12.17 -4.76
C ILE A 58 5.38 -11.38 -3.79
N VAL A 59 6.45 -12.00 -3.27
CA VAL A 59 7.38 -11.34 -2.33
C VAL A 59 8.08 -10.14 -2.98
N ALA A 60 8.53 -10.27 -4.23
CA ALA A 60 9.18 -9.17 -4.96
C ALA A 60 8.21 -7.99 -5.19
N ARG A 61 6.96 -8.30 -5.53
CA ARG A 61 5.88 -7.32 -5.71
C ARG A 61 5.53 -6.59 -4.42
N ASP A 62 5.42 -7.33 -3.31
CA ASP A 62 5.18 -6.75 -1.99
C ASP A 62 6.34 -5.83 -1.55
N ALA A 63 7.58 -6.19 -1.84
CA ALA A 63 8.73 -5.34 -1.56
C ALA A 63 8.70 -4.02 -2.35
N ALA A 64 8.36 -4.09 -3.65
CA ALA A 64 8.22 -2.90 -4.49
C ALA A 64 7.05 -2.01 -4.02
N LEU A 65 5.92 -2.62 -3.66
CA LEU A 65 4.76 -1.92 -3.11
C LEU A 65 5.11 -1.20 -1.79
N TYR A 66 5.85 -1.86 -0.91
CA TYR A 66 6.28 -1.26 0.36
C TYR A 66 7.19 -0.04 0.14
N ALA A 67 8.13 -0.14 -0.80
CA ALA A 67 8.99 1.00 -1.16
C ALA A 67 8.19 2.19 -1.72
N ASN A 68 7.17 1.90 -2.54
CA ASN A 68 6.26 2.93 -3.06
C ASN A 68 5.46 3.60 -1.93
N ALA A 69 4.86 2.80 -1.05
CA ALA A 69 4.10 3.31 0.10
C ALA A 69 4.96 4.19 1.02
N GLN A 70 6.21 3.80 1.28
CA GLN A 70 7.14 4.59 2.07
C GLN A 70 7.47 5.93 1.41
N THR A 71 7.74 5.92 0.10
CA THR A 71 8.00 7.13 -0.67
C THR A 71 6.82 8.09 -0.60
N THR A 72 5.61 7.57 -0.88
CA THR A 72 4.38 8.37 -0.87
C THR A 72 4.06 8.93 0.52
N GLN A 73 4.32 8.18 1.59
CA GLN A 73 4.16 8.67 2.96
C GLN A 73 5.07 9.87 3.27
N VAL A 74 6.34 9.80 2.86
CA VAL A 74 7.31 10.88 3.05
C VAL A 74 6.86 12.14 2.29
N GLU A 75 6.43 12.00 1.05
CA GLU A 75 5.92 13.10 0.22
C GLU A 75 4.68 13.74 0.85
N LEU A 76 3.71 12.92 1.28
CA LEU A 76 2.49 13.42 1.92
C LEU A 76 2.79 14.21 3.20
N GLN A 77 3.74 13.74 4.02
CA GLN A 77 4.14 14.45 5.24
C GLN A 77 4.81 15.79 4.94
N ALA A 78 5.63 15.86 3.88
CA ALA A 78 6.27 17.09 3.44
C ALA A 78 5.23 18.11 2.95
N GLU A 79 4.29 17.67 2.10
CA GLU A 79 3.21 18.51 1.57
C GLU A 79 2.27 19.02 2.67
N PHE A 80 1.89 18.15 3.61
CA PHE A 80 1.08 18.56 4.76
C PHE A 80 1.77 19.64 5.59
N THR A 81 3.07 19.47 5.86
CA THR A 81 3.86 20.45 6.62
C THR A 81 3.93 21.78 5.87
N ALA A 82 4.13 21.76 4.55
CA ALA A 82 4.14 22.96 3.72
C ALA A 82 2.78 23.69 3.73
N ALA A 83 1.67 22.94 3.60
CA ALA A 83 0.32 23.48 3.64
C ALA A 83 0.01 24.16 4.99
N MET A 84 0.37 23.52 6.12
CA MET A 84 0.19 24.08 7.45
C MET A 84 1.00 25.37 7.67
N ARG A 85 2.22 25.43 7.14
CA ARG A 85 3.03 26.67 7.18
C ARG A 85 2.39 27.80 6.38
N ARG A 86 1.86 27.51 5.19
CA ARG A 86 1.16 28.50 4.34
C ARG A 86 -0.11 29.00 5.02
N ALA A 87 -0.92 28.11 5.59
CA ALA A 87 -2.13 28.49 6.35
C ALA A 87 -1.78 29.39 7.55
N SER A 88 -0.74 29.04 8.30
CA SER A 88 -0.25 29.84 9.43
C SER A 88 0.25 31.23 9.00
N ALA A 89 0.87 31.35 7.83
CA ALA A 89 1.33 32.63 7.30
C ALA A 89 0.14 33.54 6.94
N VAL A 90 -0.88 32.98 6.28
CA VAL A 90 -2.11 33.72 5.93
C VAL A 90 -2.83 34.25 7.17
N ASP A 91 -2.99 33.41 8.21
CA ASP A 91 -3.60 33.84 9.48
C ASP A 91 -2.84 35.01 10.12
N LYS A 92 -1.49 34.98 10.10
CA LYS A 92 -0.65 36.08 10.59
C LYS A 92 -0.84 37.35 9.77
N TYR A 93 -0.83 37.26 8.44
CA TYR A 93 -1.06 38.41 7.56
C TYR A 93 -2.44 39.03 7.78
N GLN A 94 -3.50 38.22 7.90
CA GLN A 94 -4.85 38.71 8.18
C GLN A 94 -4.93 39.44 9.53
N LYS A 95 -4.29 38.90 10.58
CA LYS A 95 -4.23 39.56 11.90
C LYS A 95 -3.48 40.89 11.87
N THR A 96 -2.39 40.99 11.12
CA THR A 96 -1.64 42.26 10.98
C THR A 96 -2.37 43.28 10.11
N ALA A 97 -3.14 42.86 9.10
CA ALA A 97 -3.92 43.76 8.25
C ALA A 97 -5.18 44.33 8.93
N LEU A 98 -5.62 43.72 10.04
CA LEU A 98 -6.75 44.16 10.86
C LEU A 98 -6.32 45.05 12.06
N LEU A 99 -5.01 45.31 12.22
CA LEU A 99 -4.42 46.24 13.17
C LEU A 99 -4.09 47.57 12.49
#